data_AF-A0A945GTX8-F1
#
_entry.id   AF-A0A945GTX8-F1
#
_cell.length_a   1.000
_cell.length_b   1.000
_cell.length_c   1.000
_cell.angle_alpha   90.00
_cell.angle_beta   90.00
_cell.angle_gamma   90.00
#
_symmetry.space_group_name_H-M   'P 1'
#
loop_
_entity.id
_entity.type
_entity.pdbx_description
1 polymer ?
#
loop_
_entity_poly.entity_id
_entity_poly.type
_entity_poly.pdbx_seq_one_letter_code
_entity_poly.pdbx_strand_id
1 'polypeptide(L)'
;MTTLTTSKPTDNYLNHTKGIKSWLFTLDHKRIGVMYLICVLLAFLLGGIFAMMIRFQLLTPEGTFMTQDQYNQAFTVHGAVMVFLVIIPAVPAALGNFVLPIMLGAKDVAFPKLNLFSWYLWIFG
;
A
#
# COMPACT_ATOMS: atom_id res chain seq x y z
N MET A 1 -42.98 17.32 21.41
CA MET A 1 -42.77 17.40 19.94
C MET A 1 -41.27 17.41 19.72
N THR A 2 -40.66 16.23 19.59
CA THR A 2 -39.20 16.05 19.53
C THR A 2 -38.80 15.91 18.07
N THR A 3 -38.24 16.96 17.49
CA THR A 3 -37.73 16.98 16.11
C THR A 3 -36.49 16.10 16.02
N LEU A 4 -36.62 14.94 15.38
CA LEU A 4 -35.50 14.08 15.01
C LEU A 4 -34.68 14.80 13.94
N THR A 5 -33.58 15.45 14.33
CA THR A 5 -32.59 15.96 13.38
C THR A 5 -31.84 14.77 12.78
N THR A 6 -32.29 14.27 11.63
CA THR A 6 -31.49 13.39 10.77
C THR A 6 -30.18 14.10 10.46
N SER A 7 -29.08 13.69 11.10
CA SER A 7 -27.75 14.22 10.81
C SER A 7 -27.43 13.91 9.36
N LYS A 8 -27.26 14.97 8.56
CA LYS A 8 -26.74 14.87 7.19
C LYS A 8 -25.43 14.07 7.25
N PRO A 9 -25.18 13.06 6.38
CA PRO A 9 -23.92 12.36 6.39
C PRO A 9 -22.80 13.39 6.27
N THR A 10 -21.90 13.41 7.25
CA THR A 10 -20.77 14.33 7.24
C THR A 10 -19.87 13.98 6.05
N ASP A 11 -19.64 14.95 5.18
CA ASP A 11 -18.79 14.78 4.01
C ASP A 11 -17.36 14.45 4.45
N ASN A 12 -16.98 13.19 4.30
CA ASN A 12 -15.69 12.65 4.70
C ASN A 12 -14.85 12.37 3.45
N TYR A 13 -13.51 12.34 3.54
CA TYR A 13 -12.64 11.92 2.45
C TYR A 13 -13.02 10.54 1.90
N LEU A 14 -13.67 9.65 2.65
CA LEU A 14 -14.22 8.40 2.10
C LEU A 14 -15.45 8.59 1.18
N ASN A 15 -16.25 9.64 1.40
CA ASN A 15 -17.58 9.81 0.82
C ASN A 15 -17.76 11.06 -0.07
N HIS A 16 -16.78 11.99 -0.08
CA HIS A 16 -16.89 13.31 -0.72
C HIS A 16 -17.07 13.25 -2.26
N THR A 17 -16.81 12.11 -2.89
CA THR A 17 -17.11 11.85 -4.32
C THR A 17 -17.12 10.34 -4.57
N LYS A 18 -18.17 9.83 -5.21
CA LYS A 18 -18.33 8.41 -5.51
C LYS A 18 -17.69 8.06 -6.86
N GLY A 19 -16.91 6.98 -6.92
CA GLY A 19 -16.42 6.38 -8.16
C GLY A 19 -14.89 6.24 -8.25
N ILE A 20 -14.45 5.27 -9.06
CA ILE A 20 -13.04 4.89 -9.24
C ILE A 20 -12.19 6.08 -9.77
N LYS A 21 -12.77 6.92 -10.64
CA LYS A 21 -12.10 8.14 -11.14
C LYS A 21 -11.76 9.14 -10.03
N SER A 22 -12.59 9.22 -8.98
CA SER A 22 -12.33 10.12 -7.84
C SER A 22 -11.13 9.66 -7.02
N TRP A 23 -10.94 8.35 -6.90
CA TRP A 23 -9.77 7.77 -6.23
C TRP A 23 -8.53 7.85 -7.10
N LEU A 24 -8.67 7.62 -8.41
CA LEU A 24 -7.55 7.67 -9.35
C LEU A 24 -6.95 9.08 -9.44
N PHE A 25 -7.78 10.13 -9.48
CA PHE A 25 -7.30 11.52 -9.60
C PHE A 25 -7.38 12.31 -8.28
N THR A 26 -7.28 11.63 -7.14
CA THR A 26 -7.35 12.28 -5.82
C THR A 26 -6.08 13.05 -5.50
N LEU A 27 -6.23 14.22 -4.86
CA LEU A 27 -5.10 14.98 -4.31
C LEU A 27 -4.99 14.86 -2.78
N ASP A 28 -6.01 14.31 -2.11
CA ASP A 28 -6.00 14.16 -0.65
C ASP A 28 -4.93 13.16 -0.18
N HIS A 29 -3.96 13.62 0.62
CA HIS A 29 -2.92 12.78 1.23
C HIS A 29 -3.48 11.57 2.00
N LYS A 30 -4.66 11.70 2.62
CA LYS A 30 -5.34 10.61 3.33
C LYS A 30 -5.74 9.47 2.39
N ARG A 31 -6.33 9.80 1.23
CA ARG A 31 -6.73 8.80 0.24
C ARG A 31 -5.50 8.13 -0.39
N ILE A 32 -4.48 8.93 -0.70
CA ILE A 32 -3.21 8.43 -1.26
C ILE A 32 -2.53 7.48 -0.26
N GLY A 33 -2.47 7.84 1.03
CA GLY A 33 -1.93 6.98 2.08
C GLY A 33 -2.67 5.65 2.22
N VAL A 34 -4.01 5.66 2.12
CA VAL A 34 -4.83 4.43 2.14
C VAL A 34 -4.57 3.57 0.89
N MET A 35 -4.44 4.19 -0.29
CA MET A 35 -4.10 3.47 -1.53
C MET A 35 -2.73 2.79 -1.43
N TYR A 36 -1.71 3.49 -0.89
CA TYR A 36 -0.41 2.88 -0.59
C TYR A 36 -0.55 1.72 0.40
N LEU A 37 -1.30 1.89 1.50
CA LEU A 37 -1.46 0.86 2.51
C LEU A 37 -2.05 -0.43 1.93
N ILE A 38 -3.11 -0.31 1.13
CA ILE A 38 -3.77 -1.47 0.49
C ILE A 38 -2.78 -2.19 -0.45
N CYS A 39 -2.09 -1.44 -1.31
CA CYS A 39 -1.14 -2.04 -2.25
C CYS A 39 0.06 -2.68 -1.55
N VAL A 40 0.60 -2.05 -0.50
CA VAL A 40 1.66 -2.61 0.34
C VAL A 40 1.21 -3.91 1.01
N LEU A 41 -0.02 -3.98 1.52
CA LEU A 41 -0.55 -5.21 2.10
C LEU A 41 -0.67 -6.32 1.06
N LEU A 42 -1.11 -6.01 -0.18
CA LEU A 42 -1.14 -6.98 -1.28
C LEU A 42 0.26 -7.47 -1.67
N ALA A 43 1.22 -6.54 -1.77
CA ALA A 43 2.62 -6.89 -2.05
C ALA A 43 3.25 -7.70 -0.91
N PHE A 44 2.88 -7.42 0.34
CA PHE A 44 3.31 -8.19 1.51
C PHE A 44 2.77 -9.62 1.46
N LEU A 45 1.50 -9.82 1.07
CA LEU A 45 0.96 -11.17 0.87
C LEU A 45 1.69 -11.90 -0.26
N LEU A 46 1.97 -11.23 -1.38
CA LEU A 46 2.74 -11.80 -2.48
C LEU A 46 4.16 -12.19 -2.04
N GLY A 47 4.88 -11.29 -1.38
CA GLY A 47 6.20 -11.56 -0.82
C GLY A 47 6.18 -12.70 0.21
N GLY A 48 5.12 -12.76 1.03
CA GLY A 48 4.87 -13.84 1.99
C GLY A 48 4.67 -15.19 1.32
N ILE A 49 3.98 -15.26 0.18
CA ILE A 49 3.83 -16.50 -0.60
C ILE A 49 5.20 -16.98 -1.09
N PHE A 50 6.06 -16.11 -1.61
CA PHE A 50 7.42 -16.49 -1.98
C PHE A 50 8.24 -16.97 -0.77
N ALA A 51 8.12 -16.29 0.38
CA ALA A 51 8.76 -16.74 1.61
C ALA A 51 8.32 -18.14 2.02
N MET A 52 7.01 -18.43 1.94
CA MET A 52 6.46 -19.74 2.25
C MET A 52 6.95 -20.81 1.27
N MET A 53 7.07 -20.49 -0.03
CA MET A 53 7.63 -21.42 -1.01
C MET A 53 9.09 -21.77 -0.71
N ILE A 54 9.92 -20.76 -0.39
CA ILE A 54 11.31 -20.96 0.02
C ILE A 54 11.36 -21.83 1.28
N ARG A 55 10.55 -21.54 2.28
CA ARG A 55 10.50 -22.34 3.53
C ARG A 55 10.01 -23.76 3.29
N PHE A 56 9.05 -23.96 2.40
CA PHE A 56 8.55 -25.27 2.02
C PHE A 56 9.62 -26.09 1.28
N GLN A 57 10.45 -25.45 0.45
CA GLN A 57 11.61 -26.09 -0.18
C GLN A 57 12.63 -26.59 0.85
N LEU A 58 12.86 -25.86 1.94
CA LEU A 58 13.82 -26.21 2.99
C LEU A 58 13.29 -27.19 4.06
N LEU A 59 12.09 -27.75 3.91
CA LEU A 59 11.57 -28.72 4.89
C LEU A 59 12.37 -30.03 4.91
N THR A 60 12.96 -30.41 3.78
CA THR A 60 13.80 -31.60 3.65
C THR A 60 15.20 -31.21 3.15
N PRO A 61 16.27 -31.93 3.55
CA PRO A 61 17.63 -31.61 3.10
C PRO A 61 17.84 -31.74 1.59
N GLU A 62 17.12 -32.67 0.94
CA GLU A 62 17.22 -32.91 -0.50
C GLU A 62 16.45 -31.89 -1.35
N GLY A 63 15.65 -31.03 -0.72
CA GLY A 63 14.66 -30.20 -1.41
C GLY A 63 13.37 -30.97 -1.70
N THR A 64 12.31 -30.25 -2.03
CA THR A 64 10.96 -30.84 -2.18
C THR A 64 10.42 -30.72 -3.60
N PHE A 65 10.40 -29.52 -4.21
CA PHE A 65 9.71 -29.30 -5.50
C PHE A 65 10.36 -28.28 -6.45
N MET A 66 11.32 -27.48 -6.00
CA MET A 66 12.06 -26.50 -6.83
C MET A 66 13.45 -27.00 -7.22
N THR A 67 13.88 -26.69 -8.45
CA THR A 67 15.29 -26.79 -8.83
C THR A 67 16.14 -25.70 -8.16
N GLN A 68 17.47 -25.85 -8.17
CA GLN A 68 18.38 -24.85 -7.60
C GLN A 68 18.20 -23.46 -8.23
N ASP A 69 18.01 -23.40 -9.55
CA ASP A 69 17.79 -22.14 -10.27
C ASP A 69 16.45 -21.50 -9.89
N GLN A 70 15.39 -22.29 -9.78
CA GLN A 70 14.07 -21.81 -9.37
C GLN A 70 14.08 -21.27 -7.94
N TYR A 71 14.79 -21.93 -7.04
CA TYR A 71 14.96 -21.47 -5.66
C TYR A 71 15.68 -20.12 -5.62
N ASN A 72 16.78 -19.97 -6.36
CA ASN A 72 17.53 -18.71 -6.42
C ASN A 72 16.68 -17.57 -7.00
N GLN A 73 15.92 -17.84 -8.07
CA GLN A 73 14.99 -16.86 -8.64
C GLN A 73 13.90 -16.46 -7.64
N ALA A 74 13.26 -17.43 -6.97
CA ALA A 74 12.22 -17.16 -5.97
C ALA A 74 12.77 -16.36 -4.78
N PHE A 75 13.99 -16.66 -4.32
CA PHE A 75 14.67 -15.92 -3.26
C PHE A 75 14.96 -14.47 -3.67
N THR A 76 15.48 -14.24 -4.87
CA THR A 76 15.75 -12.90 -5.39
C THR A 76 14.46 -12.09 -5.55
N VAL A 77 13.41 -12.68 -6.11
CA VAL A 77 12.11 -12.01 -6.29
C VAL A 77 11.45 -11.72 -4.94
N HIS A 78 11.51 -12.64 -3.97
CA HIS A 78 11.05 -12.40 -2.61
C HIS A 78 11.71 -11.16 -2.00
N GLY A 79 13.04 -11.09 -2.05
CA GLY A 79 13.81 -9.97 -1.53
C GLY A 79 13.46 -8.66 -2.22
N ALA A 80 13.39 -8.65 -3.56
CA ALA A 80 13.04 -7.47 -4.33
C ALA A 80 11.63 -6.97 -4.00
N VAL A 81 10.64 -7.87 -3.93
CA VAL A 81 9.25 -7.52 -3.57
C VAL A 81 9.18 -6.94 -2.16
N MET A 82 9.84 -7.57 -1.19
CA MET A 82 9.82 -7.10 0.20
C MET A 82 10.52 -5.76 0.37
N VAL A 83 11.65 -5.52 -0.29
CA VAL A 83 12.37 -4.25 -0.15
C VAL A 83 11.64 -3.12 -0.88
N PHE A 84 11.36 -3.29 -2.17
CA PHE A 84 10.87 -2.20 -3.02
C PHE A 84 9.36 -1.98 -2.95
N LEU A 85 8.58 -3.05 -2.81
CA LEU A 85 7.11 -2.94 -2.76
C LEU A 85 6.53 -2.95 -1.35
N VAL A 86 7.32 -3.32 -0.33
CA VAL A 86 6.84 -3.32 1.06
C VAL A 86 7.62 -2.33 1.92
N ILE A 87 8.90 -2.58 2.20
CA ILE A 87 9.67 -1.84 3.21
C ILE A 87 9.80 -0.35 2.85
N ILE A 88 10.23 -0.05 1.63
CA ILE A 88 10.43 1.33 1.16
C ILE A 88 9.12 2.15 1.19
N PRO A 89 7.98 1.68 0.64
CA PRO A 89 6.75 2.46 0.63
C PRO A 89 5.94 2.39 1.95
N ALA A 90 6.04 1.32 2.74
CA ALA A 90 5.18 1.11 3.91
C ALA A 90 5.24 2.28 4.92
N VAL A 91 6.44 2.72 5.28
CA VAL A 91 6.62 3.75 6.30
C VAL A 91 6.45 5.16 5.73
N PRO A 92 7.26 5.63 4.78
CA PRO A 92 7.16 7.00 4.29
C PRO A 92 5.92 7.24 3.42
N ALA A 93 5.51 6.28 2.59
CA ALA A 93 4.45 6.51 1.61
C ALA A 93 3.06 6.15 2.12
N ALA A 94 2.88 5.06 2.88
CA ALA A 94 1.57 4.73 3.45
C ALA A 94 1.32 5.50 4.76
N LEU A 95 2.17 5.28 5.78
CA LEU A 95 2.01 5.93 7.08
C LEU A 95 2.36 7.42 7.01
N GLY A 96 3.44 7.80 6.31
CA GLY A 96 3.86 9.18 6.21
C GLY A 96 2.81 10.08 5.55
N ASN A 97 2.22 9.65 4.43
CA ASN A 97 1.14 10.41 3.79
C ASN A 97 -0.09 10.54 4.68
N PHE A 98 -0.45 9.50 5.43
CA PHE A 98 -1.67 9.55 6.23
C PHE A 98 -1.47 10.35 7.54
N VAL A 99 -0.39 10.05 8.26
CA VAL A 99 -0.19 10.45 9.66
C VAL A 99 0.58 11.76 9.80
N LEU A 100 1.62 12.01 8.98
CA LEU A 100 2.49 13.18 9.19
C LEU A 100 1.75 14.52 9.07
N PRO A 101 0.91 14.77 8.04
CA PRO A 101 0.20 16.05 7.96
C PRO A 101 -0.74 16.26 9.14
N ILE A 102 -1.33 15.18 9.67
CA ILE A 102 -2.21 15.23 10.84
C ILE A 102 -1.42 15.59 12.11
N MET A 103 -0.26 14.96 12.32
CA MET A 103 0.62 15.26 13.46
C MET A 103 1.14 16.71 13.44
N LEU A 104 1.38 17.26 12.26
CA LEU A 104 1.85 18.64 12.07
C LEU A 104 0.71 19.67 12.08
N GLY A 105 -0.55 19.25 12.15
CA GLY A 105 -1.71 20.15 12.00
C GLY A 105 -1.81 20.79 10.61
N ALA A 106 -1.13 20.24 9.61
CA ALA A 106 -1.15 20.73 8.24
C ALA A 106 -2.41 20.26 7.50
N LYS A 107 -2.89 21.08 6.55
CA LYS A 107 -4.05 20.74 5.73
C LYS A 107 -3.76 19.60 4.75
N ASP A 108 -2.55 19.56 4.19
CA ASP A 108 -2.10 18.60 3.19
C ASP A 108 -0.55 18.58 3.10
N VAL A 109 0.00 17.71 2.25
CA VAL A 109 1.43 17.69 1.90
C VAL A 109 1.85 18.92 1.08
N ALA A 110 3.14 19.26 1.09
CA ALA A 110 3.66 20.45 0.40
C ALA A 110 3.38 20.47 -1.12
N PHE A 111 3.41 19.29 -1.77
CA PHE A 111 3.18 19.15 -3.22
C PHE A 111 2.17 18.03 -3.52
N PRO A 112 0.84 18.29 -3.45
CA PRO A 112 -0.19 17.25 -3.59
C PRO A 112 -0.15 16.51 -4.94
N LYS A 113 0.11 17.22 -6.04
CA LYS A 113 0.21 16.60 -7.38
C LYS A 113 1.42 15.69 -7.52
N LEU A 114 2.55 16.06 -6.92
CA LEU A 114 3.76 15.26 -6.95
C LEU A 114 3.59 13.97 -6.14
N ASN A 115 2.85 14.04 -5.02
CA ASN A 115 2.54 12.88 -4.20
C ASN A 115 1.62 11.87 -4.93
N LEU A 116 0.64 12.35 -5.68
CA LEU A 116 -0.15 11.47 -6.56
C LEU A 116 0.74 10.85 -7.64
N PHE A 117 1.64 11.63 -8.24
CA PHE A 117 2.58 11.13 -9.25
C PHE A 117 3.52 10.06 -8.69
N SER A 118 4.04 10.21 -7.47
CA SER A 118 4.87 9.17 -6.83
C SER A 118 4.11 7.87 -6.61
N TRP A 119 2.79 7.92 -6.39
CA TRP A 119 1.95 6.72 -6.28
C TRP A 119 1.90 5.96 -7.61
N TYR A 120 1.71 6.68 -8.72
CA TYR A 120 1.73 6.07 -10.06
C TYR A 120 3.10 5.50 -10.42
N LEU A 121 4.18 6.25 -10.17
CA LEU A 121 5.53 5.76 -10.42
C LEU A 121 5.82 4.46 -9.67
N TRP A 122 5.34 4.35 -8.42
CA TRP A 122 5.54 3.16 -7.62
C TRP A 122 4.70 1.95 -8.08
N ILE A 123 3.50 2.18 -8.63
CA ILE A 123 2.67 1.08 -9.17
C ILE A 123 3.21 0.56 -10.52
N PHE A 124 3.76 1.43 -11.35
CA PHE A 124 4.21 1.09 -12.71
C PHE A 124 5.71 0.80 -12.84
N GLY A 125 6.52 1.22 -11.88
CA GLY A 125 7.98 1.02 -11.86
C GLY A 125 8.37 -0.30 -11.22
#